data_AF-A0A6B3GDH4-F1
#
_entry.id   AF-A0A6B3GDH4-F1
#
_cell.length_a   1.000
_cell.length_b   1.000
_cell.length_c   1.000
_cell.angle_alpha   90.00
_cell.angle_beta   90.00
_cell.angle_gamma   90.00
#
_symmetry.space_group_name_H-M   'P 1'
#
loop_
_entity.id
_entity.type
_entity.pdbx_description
1 polymer ?
#
loop_
_entity_poly.entity_id
_entity_poly.type
_entity_poly.pdbx_seq_one_letter_code
_entity_poly.pdbx_strand_id
1 'polypeptide(L)'
;AELISTYHVGGIIYFTWARNTRDPHQIADLSNGLQRAALAERHRVPLLVSTDQEHGIVCRVGEPATLLPGAMALGAGGSRSDTRRAAWIAGAELAALGINQNYAPDADVNVNPANPV
;
A
#
# COMPACT_ATOMS: atom_id res chain seq x y z
N ALA A 1 -15.96 -4.37 -9.96
CA ALA A 1 -17.34 -4.41 -9.45
C ALA A 1 -17.85 -5.85 -9.40
N GLU A 2 -17.75 -6.62 -10.49
CA GLU A 2 -18.21 -8.01 -10.55
C GLU A 2 -17.68 -8.89 -9.41
N LEU A 3 -16.38 -8.82 -9.07
CA LEU A 3 -15.83 -9.60 -7.96
C LEU A 3 -16.48 -9.27 -6.60
N ILE A 4 -16.88 -8.02 -6.40
CA ILE A 4 -17.52 -7.54 -5.18
C ILE A 4 -18.98 -8.02 -5.12
N SER A 5 -19.71 -7.88 -6.24
CA SER A 5 -21.12 -8.25 -6.30
C SER A 5 -21.37 -9.75 -6.33
N THR A 6 -20.49 -10.50 -7.01
CA THR A 6 -20.67 -11.94 -7.23
C THR A 6 -20.04 -12.77 -6.11
N TYR A 7 -18.86 -12.37 -5.63
CA TYR A 7 -18.08 -13.16 -4.67
C TYR A 7 -17.94 -12.49 -3.30
N HIS A 8 -18.44 -11.27 -3.12
CA HIS A 8 -18.42 -10.55 -1.85
C HIS A 8 -17.01 -10.48 -1.22
N VAL A 9 -16.00 -10.24 -2.06
CA VAL A 9 -14.62 -10.08 -1.59
C VAL A 9 -14.52 -8.93 -0.58
N GLY A 10 -13.78 -9.15 0.51
CA GLY A 10 -13.59 -8.15 1.57
C GLY A 10 -12.46 -7.16 1.31
N GLY A 11 -11.63 -7.39 0.29
CA GLY A 11 -10.52 -6.50 -0.01
C GLY A 11 -9.93 -6.70 -1.41
N ILE A 12 -9.14 -5.71 -1.83
CA ILE A 12 -8.46 -5.62 -3.11
C ILE A 12 -7.03 -5.15 -2.86
N ILE A 13 -6.06 -5.82 -3.47
CA ILE A 13 -4.64 -5.45 -3.42
C ILE A 13 -4.19 -4.83 -4.75
N TYR A 14 -3.41 -3.76 -4.67
CA TYR A 14 -2.85 -3.04 -5.82
C TYR A 14 -1.41 -3.43 -6.12
N PHE A 15 -1.10 -3.49 -7.42
CA PHE A 15 0.19 -3.85 -7.99
C PHE A 15 0.49 -3.04 -9.27
N THR A 16 1.75 -2.64 -9.43
CA THR A 16 2.22 -1.88 -10.60
C THR A 16 1.97 -2.62 -11.93
N TRP A 17 2.18 -3.94 -11.99
CA TRP A 17 1.95 -4.74 -13.20
C TRP A 17 0.48 -4.77 -13.63
N ALA A 18 -0.44 -4.64 -12.67
CA ALA A 18 -1.88 -4.54 -12.92
C ALA A 18 -2.33 -3.11 -13.30
N ARG A 19 -1.38 -2.16 -13.41
CA ARG A 19 -1.60 -0.76 -13.83
C ARG A 19 -2.61 0.00 -12.96
N ASN A 20 -2.76 -0.39 -11.70
CA ASN A 20 -3.66 0.25 -10.74
C ASN A 20 -2.96 1.27 -9.82
N THR A 21 -1.63 1.45 -9.94
CA THR A 21 -0.82 2.42 -9.18
C THR A 21 -0.05 3.42 -10.07
N ARG A 22 -0.66 3.92 -11.15
CA ARG A 22 0.06 4.73 -12.17
C ARG A 22 0.26 6.20 -11.77
N ASP A 23 -0.79 6.84 -11.29
CA ASP A 23 -0.75 8.24 -10.86
C ASP A 23 -1.74 8.49 -9.69
N PRO A 24 -1.53 9.51 -8.86
CA PRO A 24 -2.34 9.75 -7.66
C PRO A 24 -3.84 9.87 -7.91
N HIS A 25 -4.25 10.61 -8.96
CA HIS A 25 -5.67 10.83 -9.25
C HIS A 25 -6.34 9.53 -9.70
N GLN A 26 -5.68 8.77 -10.56
CA GLN A 26 -6.17 7.46 -10.98
C GLN A 26 -6.36 6.49 -9.80
N ILE A 27 -5.43 6.47 -8.84
CA ILE A 27 -5.53 5.58 -7.67
C ILE A 27 -6.70 6.01 -6.79
N ALA A 28 -6.84 7.31 -6.53
CA ALA A 28 -7.95 7.83 -5.73
C ALA A 28 -9.31 7.55 -6.38
N ASP A 29 -9.44 7.75 -7.69
CA ASP A 29 -10.67 7.49 -8.44
C ASP A 29 -11.03 5.99 -8.42
N LEU A 30 -10.04 5.12 -8.60
CA LEU A 30 -10.22 3.67 -8.51
C LEU A 30 -10.66 3.26 -7.10
N SER A 31 -9.97 3.73 -6.07
CA SER A 31 -10.28 3.44 -4.66
C SER A 31 -11.70 3.88 -4.30
N ASN A 32 -12.08 5.10 -4.68
CA ASN A 32 -13.42 5.62 -4.47
C ASN A 32 -14.48 4.81 -5.25
N GLY A 33 -14.17 4.37 -6.47
CA GLY A 33 -15.04 3.50 -7.26
C GLY A 33 -15.29 2.14 -6.60
N LEU A 34 -14.24 1.53 -6.05
CA LEU A 34 -14.33 0.26 -5.33
C LEU A 34 -15.18 0.41 -4.06
N GLN A 35 -14.97 1.47 -3.28
CA GLN A 35 -15.76 1.72 -2.07
C GLN A 35 -17.23 1.97 -2.41
N ARG A 36 -17.53 2.76 -3.46
CA ARG A 36 -18.92 2.94 -3.92
C ARG A 36 -19.58 1.63 -4.33
N ALA A 37 -18.85 0.76 -5.03
CA ALA A 37 -19.37 -0.55 -5.42
C ALA A 37 -19.68 -1.41 -4.19
N ALA A 38 -18.77 -1.48 -3.22
CA ALA A 38 -18.97 -2.26 -2.00
C ALA A 38 -20.10 -1.72 -1.11
N LEU A 39 -20.25 -0.40 -1.03
CA LEU A 39 -21.32 0.24 -0.26
C LEU A 39 -22.69 0.17 -0.95
N ALA A 40 -22.74 -0.14 -2.24
CA ALA A 40 -23.98 -0.42 -2.96
C ALA A 40 -24.51 -1.85 -2.71
N GLU A 41 -23.65 -2.76 -2.22
CA GLU A 41 -24.05 -4.12 -1.86
C GLU A 41 -25.02 -4.15 -0.67
N ARG A 42 -25.79 -5.23 -0.55
CA ARG A 42 -26.76 -5.42 0.54
C ARG A 42 -26.14 -5.25 1.93
N HIS A 43 -24.93 -5.77 2.13
CA HIS A 43 -24.24 -5.77 3.42
C HIS A 43 -23.45 -4.50 3.70
N ARG A 44 -23.19 -3.67 2.69
CA ARG A 44 -22.53 -2.35 2.79
C ARG A 44 -21.23 -2.35 3.60
N VAL A 45 -20.43 -3.41 3.44
CA VAL A 45 -19.15 -3.54 4.14
C VAL A 45 -18.07 -2.83 3.32
N PRO A 46 -17.35 -1.83 3.87
CA PRO A 46 -16.24 -1.18 3.17
C PRO A 46 -15.11 -2.16 2.88
N LEU A 47 -14.39 -1.92 1.77
CA LEU A 47 -13.26 -2.78 1.39
C LEU A 47 -11.97 -2.40 2.11
N LEU A 48 -11.17 -3.43 2.42
CA LEU A 48 -9.73 -3.27 2.60
C LEU A 48 -9.08 -3.03 1.23
N VAL A 49 -8.50 -1.87 1.03
CA VAL A 49 -7.73 -1.52 -0.17
C VAL A 49 -6.27 -1.49 0.23
N SER A 50 -5.49 -2.45 -0.28
CA SER A 50 -4.12 -2.72 0.17
C SER A 50 -3.07 -2.59 -0.92
N THR A 51 -1.81 -2.45 -0.52
CA THR A 51 -0.64 -2.55 -1.41
C THR A 51 0.62 -2.89 -0.61
N ASP A 52 1.73 -3.18 -1.30
CA ASP A 52 3.05 -3.45 -0.72
C ASP A 52 3.95 -2.19 -0.84
N GLN A 53 3.68 -1.18 -0.02
CA GLN A 53 4.45 0.07 -0.04
C GLN A 53 5.48 0.07 1.10
N GLU A 54 6.49 -0.79 0.97
CA GLU A 54 7.59 -0.94 1.93
C GLU A 54 8.70 0.12 1.74
N HIS A 55 8.74 0.74 0.56
CA HIS A 55 9.79 1.62 0.06
C HIS A 55 11.12 0.89 -0.20
N GLY A 56 12.16 1.63 -0.59
CA GLY A 56 13.37 1.03 -1.14
C GLY A 56 13.06 0.26 -2.44
N ILE A 57 13.37 -1.03 -2.48
CA ILE A 57 13.20 -1.86 -3.68
C ILE A 57 11.76 -2.38 -3.88
N VAL A 58 10.93 -2.37 -2.84
CA VAL A 58 9.51 -2.78 -2.90
C VAL A 58 8.62 -1.55 -2.73
N CYS A 59 8.24 -0.95 -3.85
CA CYS A 59 7.47 0.28 -3.90
C CYS A 59 6.46 0.20 -5.05
N ARG A 60 5.16 0.35 -4.77
CA ARG A 60 4.09 0.25 -5.80
C ARG A 60 3.58 1.61 -6.25
N VAL A 61 3.53 2.57 -5.33
CA VAL A 61 3.21 3.97 -5.58
C VAL A 61 4.53 4.73 -5.70
N GLY A 62 4.89 5.09 -6.93
CA GLY A 62 6.10 5.86 -7.22
C GLY A 62 5.82 7.36 -7.33
N GLU A 63 6.73 8.09 -7.96
CA GLU A 63 6.57 9.53 -8.21
C GLU A 63 5.19 9.85 -8.80
N PRO A 64 4.51 10.92 -8.33
CA PRO A 64 5.04 11.99 -7.48
C PRO A 64 4.96 11.74 -5.96
N ALA A 65 4.61 10.52 -5.52
CA ALA A 65 4.68 10.18 -4.10
C ALA A 65 6.13 10.18 -3.60
N THR A 66 6.31 10.35 -2.29
CA THR A 66 7.65 10.47 -1.70
C THR A 66 8.38 9.12 -1.75
N LEU A 67 9.53 9.07 -2.43
CA LEU A 67 10.40 7.89 -2.41
C LEU A 67 11.27 7.93 -1.14
N LEU A 68 10.96 7.02 -0.20
CA LEU A 68 11.66 6.89 1.09
C LEU A 68 12.70 5.76 1.06
N PRO A 69 13.67 5.75 2.00
CA PRO A 69 14.57 4.62 2.18
C PRO A 69 13.82 3.35 2.64
N GLY A 70 14.27 2.18 2.18
CA GLY A 70 13.75 0.88 2.63
C GLY A 70 14.30 0.44 4.00
N ALA A 71 13.82 -0.69 4.51
CA ALA A 71 14.09 -1.17 5.87
C ALA A 71 15.58 -1.25 6.23
N MET A 72 16.43 -1.83 5.37
CA MET A 72 17.88 -1.93 5.62
C MET A 72 18.56 -0.56 5.70
N ALA A 73 18.18 0.38 4.84
CA ALA A 73 18.73 1.74 4.84
C ALA A 73 18.31 2.52 6.09
N LEU A 74 17.05 2.40 6.50
CA LEU A 74 16.56 2.97 7.76
C LEU A 74 17.26 2.36 8.97
N GLY A 75 17.49 1.04 8.96
CA GLY A 75 18.25 0.32 9.98
C GLY A 75 19.69 0.81 10.09
N ALA A 76 20.37 0.98 8.96
CA ALA A 76 21.73 1.54 8.90
C ALA A 76 21.80 2.98 9.42
N GLY A 77 20.74 3.78 9.22
CA GLY A 77 20.64 5.13 9.78
C GLY A 77 20.45 5.17 11.30
N GLY A 78 19.95 4.09 11.91
CA GLY A 78 19.86 3.92 13.37
C GLY A 78 18.86 4.83 14.11
N SER A 79 18.10 5.66 13.39
CA SER A 79 17.21 6.68 13.96
C SER A 79 15.74 6.23 13.99
N ARG A 80 15.24 5.89 15.18
CA ARG A 80 13.82 5.51 15.36
C ARG A 80 12.84 6.63 15.02
N SER A 81 13.23 7.89 15.23
CA SER A 81 12.40 9.04 14.87
C SER A 81 12.26 9.18 13.36
N ASP A 82 13.34 8.94 12.61
CA ASP A 82 13.30 9.04 11.15
C ASP A 82 12.53 7.88 10.54
N THR A 83 12.71 6.65 11.05
CA THR A 83 11.88 5.49 10.67
C THR A 83 10.40 5.76 10.91
N ARG A 84 10.03 6.33 12.07
CA ARG A 84 8.64 6.69 12.37
C ARG A 84 8.13 7.79 11.43
N ARG A 85 8.96 8.78 11.12
CA ARG A 85 8.58 9.87 10.21
C ARG A 85 8.37 9.35 8.79
N ALA A 86 9.23 8.47 8.30
CA ALA A 86 9.10 7.81 7.01
C ALA A 86 7.79 7.00 6.94
N ALA A 87 7.51 6.17 7.94
CA ALA A 87 6.27 5.41 8.02
C ALA A 87 5.01 6.30 8.06
N TRP A 88 5.09 7.45 8.75
CA TRP A 88 3.99 8.41 8.79
C TRP A 88 3.74 9.06 7.43
N ILE A 89 4.80 9.47 6.72
CA ILE A 89 4.69 10.04 5.35
C ILE A 89 4.05 9.01 4.42
N ALA A 90 4.58 7.78 4.42
CA ALA A 90 4.06 6.67 3.64
C ALA A 90 2.55 6.44 3.88
N GLY A 91 2.15 6.31 5.16
CA GLY A 91 0.76 6.08 5.51
C GLY A 91 -0.16 7.25 5.16
N ALA A 92 0.31 8.50 5.32
CA ALA A 92 -0.46 9.69 4.97
C ALA A 92 -0.70 9.79 3.46
N GLU A 93 0.31 9.51 2.65
CA GLU A 93 0.17 9.51 1.19
C GLU A 93 -0.75 8.38 0.72
N LEU A 94 -0.60 7.15 1.23
CA LEU A 94 -1.51 6.03 0.89
C LEU A 94 -2.96 6.34 1.27
N ALA A 95 -3.19 6.91 2.46
CA ALA A 95 -4.52 7.29 2.91
C ALA A 95 -5.16 8.35 1.98
N ALA A 96 -4.38 9.31 1.49
CA ALA A 96 -4.85 10.30 0.53
C ALA A 96 -5.27 9.68 -0.82
N LEU A 97 -4.69 8.53 -1.17
CA LEU A 97 -5.02 7.76 -2.37
C LEU A 97 -6.19 6.78 -2.16
N GLY A 98 -6.74 6.67 -0.95
CA GLY A 98 -7.79 5.73 -0.60
C GLY A 98 -7.31 4.30 -0.29
N ILE A 99 -6.00 4.09 -0.19
CA ILE A 99 -5.40 2.83 0.27
C ILE A 99 -5.38 2.87 1.80
N ASN A 100 -6.10 1.93 2.43
CA ASN A 100 -6.33 1.91 3.88
C ASN A 100 -5.60 0.77 4.60
N GLN A 101 -4.84 -0.05 3.86
CA GLN A 101 -3.96 -1.08 4.41
C GLN A 101 -2.64 -1.11 3.65
N ASN A 102 -1.53 -1.21 4.36
CA ASN A 102 -0.22 -1.42 3.78
C ASN A 102 0.35 -2.72 4.34
N TYR A 103 0.89 -3.61 3.50
CA TYR A 103 1.61 -4.80 3.95
C TYR A 103 3.05 -4.44 4.29
N ALA A 104 3.20 -3.56 5.27
CA ALA A 104 4.46 -3.10 5.83
C ALA A 104 4.24 -2.75 7.31
N PRO A 105 5.27 -2.80 8.16
CA PRO A 105 6.66 -3.09 7.83
C PRO A 105 6.95 -4.58 7.68
N ASP A 106 8.02 -4.90 6.94
CA ASP A 106 8.74 -6.16 7.13
C ASP A 106 9.44 -6.14 8.50
N ALA A 107 9.29 -7.23 9.24
CA ALA A 107 9.86 -7.45 10.56
C ALA A 107 10.86 -8.61 10.58
N ASP A 108 11.19 -9.18 9.41
CA ASP A 108 12.18 -10.23 9.27
C ASP A 108 13.57 -9.73 9.68
N VAL A 109 14.33 -10.61 10.33
CA VAL A 109 15.72 -10.31 10.71
C VAL A 109 16.64 -11.03 9.74
N ASN A 110 17.22 -10.27 8.80
CA ASN A 110 18.05 -10.83 7.75
C ASN A 110 19.46 -11.25 8.25
N VAL A 111 19.52 -12.39 8.94
CA VAL A 111 20.78 -12.97 9.48
C VAL A 111 21.55 -13.80 8.46
N ASN A 112 20.93 -14.16 7.33
CA ASN A 112 21.56 -14.91 6.26
C ASN A 112 21.99 -13.96 5.12
N PRO A 113 23.29 -13.74 4.90
CA PRO A 113 23.77 -12.90 3.80
C PRO A 113 23.36 -13.38 2.40
N ALA A 114 22.99 -14.66 2.26
CA ALA A 114 22.54 -15.27 1.02
C ALA A 114 21.00 -15.38 0.93
N ASN A 115 20.25 -14.67 1.79
CA ASN A 115 18.80 -14.66 1.69
C ASN A 115 18.34 -14.07 0.34
N PRO A 116 17.61 -14.83 -0.50
CA PRO A 116 17.20 -14.37 -1.82
C PRO A 116 15.90 -13.54 -1.84
N VAL A 117 15.20 -13.44 -0.70
CA VAL A 117 13.94 -12.70 -0.54
C VAL A 117 13.93 -11.86 0.72
#